data_AF-A0A4Y8UMW3-F1
#
_entry.id   AF-A0A4Y8UMW3-F1
#
_cell.length_a   1.000
_cell.length_b   1.000
_cell.length_c   1.000
_cell.angle_alpha   90.00
_cell.angle_beta   90.00
_cell.angle_gamma   90.00
#
_symmetry.space_group_name_H-M   'P 1'
#
loop_
_entity.id
_entity.type
_entity.pdbx_description
1 polymer ?
#
loop_
_entity_poly.entity_id
_entity_poly.type
_entity_poly.pdbx_seq_one_letter_code
_entity_poly.pdbx_strand_id
1 'polypeptide(L)'
;MAVDRQALARLSGQRLAAAAELLALASACSARASREPLQRAIAAELACALQWHLLSVLPEPSRWSEQTTLVELCDYYVSAEANAHDAVVVELQQLAGADSWLVELARAGYQAYQYLLPAAQASDATVDRLVVVNLSGKQWLQPVDWSVAAAQRWYDGSAEMIMRHREQAVEC
;
A
#
# COMPACT_ATOMS: atom_id res chain seq x y z
N MET A 1 3.03 8.43 -20.63
CA MET A 1 4.30 7.71 -20.75
C MET A 1 4.05 6.26 -20.34
N ALA A 2 4.61 5.28 -21.06
CA ALA A 2 4.44 3.88 -20.68
C ALA A 2 5.19 3.61 -19.36
N VAL A 3 4.56 2.86 -18.46
CA VAL A 3 5.13 2.47 -17.17
C VAL A 3 6.32 1.53 -17.39
N ASP A 4 7.50 1.89 -16.87
CA ASP A 4 8.67 1.00 -16.88
C ASP A 4 8.50 -0.07 -15.79
N ARG A 5 7.95 -1.22 -16.19
CA ARG A 5 7.66 -2.34 -15.30
C ARG A 5 8.90 -2.91 -14.61
N GLN A 6 10.04 -2.94 -15.29
CA GLN A 6 11.27 -3.47 -14.71
C GLN A 6 11.83 -2.51 -13.65
N ALA A 7 11.77 -1.20 -13.93
CA ALA A 7 12.10 -0.19 -12.92
C ALA A 7 11.18 -0.28 -11.71
N LEU A 8 9.85 -0.40 -11.91
CA LEU A 8 8.90 -0.54 -10.81
C LEU A 8 9.12 -1.80 -9.98
N ALA A 9 9.36 -2.96 -10.60
CA ALA A 9 9.63 -4.21 -9.87
C ALA A 9 10.91 -4.11 -9.01
N ARG A 10 11.95 -3.43 -9.51
CA ARG A 10 13.18 -3.16 -8.76
C ARG A 10 12.93 -2.20 -7.59
N LEU A 11 12.25 -1.09 -7.84
CA LEU A 11 11.92 -0.09 -6.82
C LEU A 11 11.00 -0.68 -5.73
N SER A 12 10.04 -1.51 -6.11
CA SER A 12 9.20 -2.29 -5.18
C SER A 12 10.06 -3.13 -4.21
N GLY A 13 11.04 -3.86 -4.74
CA GLY A 13 11.96 -4.65 -3.92
C GLY A 13 12.78 -3.80 -2.94
N GLN A 14 13.21 -2.60 -3.36
CA GLN A 14 13.93 -1.67 -2.47
C GLN A 14 13.05 -1.16 -1.33
N ARG A 15 11.79 -0.84 -1.61
CA ARG A 15 10.80 -0.40 -0.61
C ARG A 15 10.45 -1.53 0.37
N LEU A 16 10.32 -2.76 -0.11
CA LEU A 16 10.12 -3.93 0.73
C LEU A 16 11.32 -4.17 1.68
N ALA A 17 12.55 -4.01 1.19
CA ALA A 17 13.75 -4.13 2.01
C ALA A 17 13.82 -3.02 3.07
N ALA A 18 13.50 -1.77 2.71
CA ALA A 18 13.43 -0.66 3.67
C ALA A 18 12.38 -0.92 4.76
N ALA A 19 11.20 -1.43 4.40
CA ALA A 19 10.18 -1.83 5.38
C ALA A 19 10.70 -2.92 6.34
N ALA A 20 11.47 -3.88 5.86
CA ALA A 20 12.08 -4.92 6.68
C ALA A 20 13.05 -4.33 7.73
N GLU A 21 13.91 -3.39 7.32
CA GLU A 21 14.84 -2.69 8.22
C GLU A 21 14.10 -1.88 9.29
N LEU A 22 13.04 -1.17 8.90
CA LEU A 22 12.20 -0.42 9.83
C LEU A 22 11.46 -1.33 10.82
N LEU A 23 11.01 -2.50 10.36
CA LEU A 23 10.36 -3.50 11.20
C LEU A 23 11.33 -4.12 12.21
N ALA A 24 12.55 -4.42 11.79
CA ALA A 24 13.63 -4.86 12.67
C ALA A 24 13.92 -3.79 13.74
N LEU A 25 14.01 -2.52 13.35
CA LEU A 25 14.15 -1.40 14.29
C LEU A 25 12.96 -1.31 15.27
N ALA A 26 11.73 -1.48 14.77
CA ALA A 26 10.52 -1.44 15.59
C ALA A 26 10.48 -2.54 16.64
N SER A 27 10.96 -3.74 16.28
CA SER A 27 11.08 -4.87 17.20
C SER A 27 12.12 -4.63 18.30
N ALA A 28 13.20 -3.90 17.99
CA ALA A 28 14.26 -3.55 18.93
C ALA A 28 13.91 -2.34 19.83
N CYS A 29 13.01 -1.45 19.40
CA CYS A 29 12.61 -0.27 20.16
C CYS A 29 11.59 -0.61 21.28
N SER A 30 12.07 -0.64 22.52
CA SER A 30 11.21 -0.81 23.72
C SER A 30 10.44 0.46 24.12
N ALA A 31 10.84 1.64 23.63
CA ALA A 31 10.23 2.91 24.00
C ALA A 31 8.83 3.09 23.35
N ARG A 32 7.79 3.27 24.19
CA ARG A 32 6.40 3.48 23.73
C ARG A 32 6.22 4.73 22.86
N ALA A 33 7.02 5.77 23.05
CA ALA A 33 6.83 7.07 22.41
C ALA A 33 7.24 7.14 20.92
N SER A 34 8.04 6.20 20.43
CA SER A 34 8.54 6.17 19.03
C SER A 34 7.88 5.10 18.16
N ARG A 35 6.88 4.39 18.67
CA ARG A 35 6.26 3.26 17.96
C ARG A 35 5.45 3.76 16.78
N GLU A 36 4.42 4.58 17.03
CA GLU A 36 3.45 4.91 15.99
C GLU A 36 4.06 5.59 14.73
N PRO A 37 4.99 6.56 14.85
CA PRO A 37 5.67 7.12 13.67
C PRO A 37 6.45 6.07 12.86
N LEU A 38 7.05 5.10 13.55
CA LEU A 38 7.79 4.01 12.92
C LEU A 38 6.84 3.01 12.24
N GLN A 39 5.70 2.67 12.85
CA GLN A 39 4.69 1.85 12.17
C GLN A 39 4.07 2.55 10.96
N ARG A 40 3.87 3.87 11.02
CA ARG A 40 3.42 4.66 9.86
C ARG A 40 4.45 4.66 8.74
N ALA A 41 5.74 4.78 9.06
CA ALA A 41 6.82 4.65 8.08
C ALA A 41 6.84 3.26 7.43
N ILE A 42 6.72 2.19 8.23
CA ILE A 42 6.60 0.80 7.72
C ILE A 42 5.42 0.68 6.75
N ALA A 43 4.24 1.18 7.15
CA ALA A 43 3.04 1.14 6.31
C ALA A 43 3.21 1.91 5.00
N ALA A 44 3.85 3.08 5.02
CA ALA A 44 4.12 3.87 3.81
C ALA A 44 5.08 3.15 2.85
N GLU A 45 6.17 2.58 3.36
CA GLU A 45 7.13 1.80 2.56
C GLU A 45 6.48 0.54 1.96
N LEU A 46 5.68 -0.20 2.75
CA LEU A 46 4.94 -1.37 2.28
C LEU A 46 3.87 -1.04 1.24
N ALA A 47 3.07 0.01 1.47
CA ALA A 47 2.06 0.44 0.51
C ALA A 47 2.70 0.87 -0.81
N CYS A 48 3.82 1.58 -0.76
CA CYS A 48 4.60 1.96 -1.94
C CYS A 48 5.19 0.72 -2.65
N ALA A 49 5.73 -0.24 -1.90
CA ALA A 49 6.25 -1.49 -2.45
C ALA A 49 5.18 -2.26 -3.22
N LEU A 50 3.99 -2.44 -2.63
CA LEU A 50 2.89 -3.15 -3.26
C LEU A 50 2.28 -2.41 -4.43
N GLN A 51 2.11 -1.09 -4.32
CA GLN A 51 1.65 -0.26 -5.43
C GLN A 51 2.54 -0.47 -6.66
N TRP A 52 3.86 -0.33 -6.50
CA TRP A 52 4.80 -0.50 -7.61
C TRP A 52 4.89 -1.94 -8.10
N HIS A 53 4.80 -2.92 -7.20
CA HIS A 53 4.72 -4.34 -7.59
C HIS A 53 3.51 -4.59 -8.48
N LEU A 54 2.31 -4.23 -8.01
CA LEU A 54 1.06 -4.43 -8.72
C LEU A 54 1.07 -3.71 -10.08
N LEU A 55 1.54 -2.47 -10.15
CA LEU A 55 1.70 -1.76 -11.42
C LEU A 55 2.69 -2.44 -12.39
N SER A 56 3.65 -3.20 -11.86
CA SER A 56 4.59 -3.97 -12.67
C SER A 56 4.01 -5.29 -13.22
N VAL A 57 3.05 -5.90 -12.52
CA VAL A 57 2.53 -7.24 -12.85
C VAL A 57 1.09 -7.26 -13.36
N LEU A 58 0.26 -6.27 -13.05
CA LEU A 58 -1.15 -6.26 -13.44
C LEU A 58 -1.31 -6.25 -14.97
N PRO A 59 -2.35 -6.91 -15.51
CA PRO A 59 -2.66 -6.82 -16.92
C PRO A 59 -3.07 -5.38 -17.29
N GLU A 60 -2.89 -5.01 -18.57
CA GLU A 60 -3.27 -3.71 -19.14
C GLU A 60 -2.57 -2.49 -18.50
N PRO A 61 -1.25 -2.32 -18.70
CA PRO A 61 -0.49 -1.22 -18.09
C PRO A 61 -0.96 0.18 -18.55
N SER A 62 -1.61 0.27 -19.70
CA SER A 62 -2.13 1.54 -20.25
C SER A 62 -3.26 2.15 -19.42
N ARG A 63 -3.92 1.36 -18.56
CA ARG A 63 -4.96 1.83 -17.65
C ARG A 63 -4.39 2.60 -16.46
N TRP A 64 -3.17 2.29 -16.09
CA TRP A 64 -2.57 2.72 -14.84
C TRP A 64 -1.49 3.76 -15.09
N SER A 65 -1.25 4.57 -14.07
CA SER A 65 -0.14 5.51 -14.04
C SER A 65 0.76 5.20 -12.84
N GLU A 66 1.99 5.69 -12.85
CA GLU A 66 2.89 5.60 -11.68
C GLU A 66 2.30 6.29 -10.43
N GLN A 67 1.35 7.21 -10.62
CA GLN A 67 0.65 7.92 -9.54
C GLN A 67 -0.56 7.15 -9.00
N THR A 68 -0.98 6.07 -9.67
CA THR A 68 -2.11 5.25 -9.21
C THR A 68 -1.76 4.63 -7.87
N THR A 69 -2.51 5.01 -6.84
CA THR A 69 -2.32 4.60 -5.45
C THR A 69 -2.82 3.19 -5.20
N LEU A 70 -2.35 2.57 -4.11
CA LEU A 70 -2.83 1.25 -3.67
C LEU A 70 -4.35 1.26 -3.37
N VAL A 71 -4.87 2.38 -2.87
CA VAL A 71 -6.30 2.58 -2.61
C VAL A 71 -7.10 2.53 -3.91
N GLU A 72 -6.68 3.26 -4.95
CA GLU A 72 -7.36 3.26 -6.25
C GLU A 72 -7.34 1.89 -6.91
N LEU A 73 -6.26 1.12 -6.74
CA LEU A 73 -6.20 -0.27 -7.19
C LEU A 73 -7.23 -1.13 -6.43
N CYS A 74 -7.28 -1.04 -5.09
CA CYS A 74 -8.24 -1.79 -4.29
C CYS A 74 -9.70 -1.45 -4.67
N ASP A 75 -10.05 -0.17 -4.75
CA ASP A 75 -11.39 0.28 -5.13
C ASP A 75 -11.80 -0.24 -6.52
N TYR A 76 -10.84 -0.26 -7.46
CA TYR A 76 -11.10 -0.79 -8.79
C TYR A 76 -11.39 -2.30 -8.76
N TYR A 77 -10.56 -3.09 -8.09
CA TYR A 77 -10.70 -4.56 -8.09
C TYR A 77 -11.82 -5.07 -7.18
N VAL A 78 -12.29 -4.29 -6.20
CA VAL A 78 -13.56 -4.57 -5.50
C VAL A 78 -14.75 -4.50 -6.45
N SER A 79 -14.74 -3.59 -7.42
CA SER A 79 -15.87 -3.30 -8.31
C SER A 79 -15.78 -3.98 -9.68
N ALA A 80 -14.62 -4.54 -10.03
CA ALA A 80 -14.41 -5.23 -11.30
C ALA A 80 -15.18 -6.57 -11.33
N GLU A 81 -15.94 -6.82 -12.41
CA GLU A 81 -16.60 -8.11 -12.60
C GLU A 81 -15.58 -9.25 -12.72
N ALA A 82 -15.92 -10.42 -12.17
CA ALA A 82 -15.08 -11.60 -11.98
C ALA A 82 -14.70 -12.37 -13.27
N ASN A 83 -14.43 -11.66 -14.37
CA ASN A 83 -14.03 -12.26 -15.65
C ASN A 83 -12.50 -12.29 -15.84
N ALA A 84 -11.74 -12.00 -14.79
CA ALA A 84 -10.30 -12.06 -14.84
C ALA A 84 -9.80 -13.51 -14.76
N HIS A 85 -9.12 -13.96 -15.80
CA HIS A 85 -8.42 -15.25 -15.83
C HIS A 85 -6.95 -15.11 -15.37
N ASP A 86 -6.52 -13.88 -15.07
CA ASP A 86 -5.19 -13.57 -14.58
C ASP A 86 -5.12 -13.81 -13.07
N ALA A 87 -4.17 -14.65 -12.64
CA ALA A 87 -4.02 -15.07 -11.25
C ALA A 87 -3.80 -13.88 -10.29
N VAL A 88 -3.05 -12.85 -10.72
CA VAL A 88 -2.78 -11.65 -9.92
C VAL A 88 -4.06 -10.87 -9.69
N VAL A 89 -4.90 -10.75 -10.74
CA VAL A 89 -6.18 -10.04 -10.63
C VAL A 89 -7.13 -10.81 -9.72
N VAL A 90 -7.22 -12.13 -9.85
CA VAL A 90 -8.09 -12.96 -8.99
C VAL A 90 -7.69 -12.83 -7.52
N GLU A 91 -6.39 -12.92 -7.20
CA GLU A 91 -5.89 -12.73 -5.84
C GLU A 91 -6.22 -11.33 -5.31
N LEU A 92 -6.02 -10.29 -6.14
CA LEU A 92 -6.30 -8.91 -5.74
C LEU A 92 -7.80 -8.67 -5.51
N GLN A 93 -8.69 -9.24 -6.32
CA GLN A 93 -10.14 -9.16 -6.11
C GLN A 93 -10.56 -9.82 -4.78
N GLN A 94 -10.00 -10.99 -4.47
CA GLN A 94 -10.28 -11.71 -3.22
C GLN A 94 -9.81 -10.91 -2.00
N LEU A 95 -8.59 -10.37 -2.06
CA LEU A 95 -8.04 -9.59 -0.96
C LEU A 95 -8.74 -8.24 -0.80
N ALA A 96 -9.08 -7.55 -1.90
CA ALA A 96 -9.69 -6.23 -1.83
C ALA A 96 -11.17 -6.29 -1.36
N GLY A 97 -11.89 -7.37 -1.66
CA GLY A 97 -13.29 -7.56 -1.26
C GLY A 97 -13.52 -8.08 0.17
N ALA A 98 -12.45 -8.40 0.91
CA ALA A 98 -12.51 -8.94 2.27
C ALA A 98 -11.90 -7.98 3.30
N ASP A 99 -12.17 -8.20 4.59
CA ASP A 99 -11.40 -7.61 5.70
C ASP A 99 -9.99 -8.23 5.74
N SER A 100 -9.18 -7.91 4.74
CA SER A 100 -7.86 -8.48 4.52
C SER A 100 -6.74 -7.56 5.01
N TRP A 101 -5.56 -8.14 5.20
CA TRP A 101 -4.33 -7.40 5.49
C TRP A 101 -4.02 -6.35 4.41
N LEU A 102 -4.44 -6.57 3.16
CA LEU A 102 -4.21 -5.65 2.05
C LEU A 102 -5.06 -4.38 2.20
N VAL A 103 -6.34 -4.54 2.56
CA VAL A 103 -7.25 -3.41 2.80
C VAL A 103 -6.80 -2.62 4.04
N GLU A 104 -6.38 -3.32 5.10
CA GLU A 104 -5.78 -2.69 6.29
C GLU A 104 -4.51 -1.90 5.92
N LEU A 105 -3.61 -2.48 5.11
CA LEU A 105 -2.38 -1.82 4.67
C LEU A 105 -2.66 -0.63 3.75
N ALA A 106 -3.58 -0.74 2.80
CA ALA A 106 -3.96 0.37 1.90
C ALA A 106 -4.50 1.56 2.70
N ARG A 107 -5.32 1.28 3.72
CA ARG A 107 -5.80 2.27 4.69
C ARG A 107 -4.65 2.87 5.51
N ALA A 108 -3.77 2.03 6.04
CA ALA A 108 -2.60 2.47 6.82
C ALA A 108 -1.68 3.37 5.98
N GLY A 109 -1.35 2.97 4.75
CA GLY A 109 -0.55 3.76 3.82
C GLY A 109 -1.21 5.11 3.50
N TYR A 110 -2.51 5.11 3.19
CA TYR A 110 -3.28 6.33 2.94
C TYR A 110 -3.21 7.31 4.12
N GLN A 111 -3.43 6.83 5.34
CA GLN A 111 -3.34 7.66 6.54
C GLN A 111 -1.90 8.10 6.84
N ALA A 112 -0.91 7.22 6.66
CA ALA A 112 0.50 7.55 6.85
C ALA A 112 0.94 8.71 5.93
N TYR A 113 0.52 8.70 4.67
CA TYR A 113 0.81 9.82 3.74
C TYR A 113 0.12 11.12 4.15
N GLN A 114 -1.12 11.08 4.66
CA GLN A 114 -1.79 12.27 5.21
C GLN A 114 -1.09 12.81 6.46
N TYR A 115 -0.53 11.93 7.29
CA TYR A 115 0.18 12.28 8.52
C TYR A 115 1.67 12.57 8.34
N LEU A 116 2.27 12.28 7.17
CA LEU A 116 3.61 12.74 6.77
C LEU A 116 3.58 14.15 6.17
N LEU A 117 2.41 14.76 6.05
CA LEU A 117 2.21 16.17 5.67
C LEU A 117 2.42 17.28 6.75
N PRO A 118 2.94 17.09 7.99
CA PRO A 118 2.98 18.15 8.99
C PRO A 118 4.37 18.81 9.08
N ALA A 119 4.62 19.81 8.23
CA ALA A 119 5.56 20.91 8.50
C ALA A 119 5.29 22.16 7.64
N ALA A 120 4.65 22.02 6.47
CA ALA A 120 4.24 23.16 5.65
C ALA A 120 2.90 23.80 6.08
N GLN A 121 2.10 23.10 6.89
CA GLN A 121 0.73 23.51 7.23
C GLN A 121 0.59 24.46 8.42
N ALA A 122 1.68 24.79 9.13
CA ALA A 122 1.64 25.82 10.17
C ALA A 122 1.67 27.26 9.60
N SER A 123 1.81 27.43 8.28
CA SER A 123 1.87 28.74 7.62
C SER A 123 0.57 29.16 6.91
N ASP A 124 -0.46 28.32 6.82
CA ASP A 124 -1.58 28.54 5.88
C ASP A 124 -2.96 28.45 6.55
N ALA A 125 -3.07 28.99 7.76
CA ALA A 125 -4.27 29.00 8.59
C ALA A 125 -5.43 29.91 8.08
N THR A 126 -5.53 30.17 6.77
CA THR A 126 -6.54 31.11 6.22
C THR A 126 -7.20 30.69 4.92
N VAL A 127 -7.07 29.44 4.47
CA VAL A 127 -7.88 28.98 3.33
C VAL A 127 -8.82 27.89 3.80
N ASP A 128 -10.08 28.29 3.95
CA ASP A 128 -11.25 27.44 4.07
C ASP A 128 -11.32 26.54 2.81
N ARG A 129 -10.56 25.45 2.83
CA ARG A 129 -10.57 24.46 1.75
C ARG A 129 -11.79 23.60 1.96
N LEU A 130 -12.76 23.76 1.06
CA LEU A 130 -13.82 22.80 0.80
C LEU A 130 -13.24 21.37 0.86
N VAL A 131 -13.55 20.67 1.93
CA VAL A 131 -13.30 19.23 2.04
C VAL A 131 -14.28 18.58 1.09
N VAL A 132 -13.80 18.21 -0.11
CA VAL A 132 -14.53 17.28 -0.95
C VAL A 132 -14.57 15.96 -0.19
N VAL A 133 -15.67 15.71 0.52
CA VAL A 133 -15.92 14.45 1.19
C VAL A 133 -16.18 13.41 0.11
N ASN A 134 -15.12 12.73 -0.34
CA ASN A 134 -15.26 11.54 -1.15
C ASN A 134 -15.98 10.48 -0.29
N LEU A 135 -17.22 10.13 -0.64
CA LEU A 135 -18.03 9.16 0.10
C LEU A 135 -17.41 7.75 0.06
N SER A 136 -16.60 7.44 -0.95
CA SER A 136 -15.76 6.23 -1.05
C SER A 136 -14.56 6.26 -0.08
N GLY A 137 -14.17 7.44 0.39
CA GLY A 137 -13.07 7.65 1.33
C GLY A 137 -13.34 7.20 2.77
N LYS A 138 -14.60 6.94 3.14
CA LYS A 138 -14.96 6.57 4.52
C LYS A 138 -14.31 5.26 4.98
N GLN A 139 -14.15 4.29 4.08
CA GLN A 139 -13.47 3.03 4.42
C GLN A 139 -11.97 3.22 4.66
N TRP A 140 -11.35 4.18 3.96
CA TRP A 140 -9.94 4.53 4.08
C TRP A 140 -9.64 5.45 5.29
N LEU A 141 -10.69 5.98 5.92
CA LEU A 141 -10.64 6.78 7.15
C LEU A 141 -10.98 5.99 8.42
N GLN A 142 -11.26 4.69 8.31
CA GLN A 142 -11.48 3.84 9.49
C GLN A 142 -10.22 3.75 10.36
N PRO A 143 -10.34 3.38 11.65
CA PRO A 143 -9.17 3.16 12.50
C PRO A 143 -8.22 2.11 11.90
N VAL A 144 -6.93 2.33 12.11
CA VAL A 144 -5.85 1.41 11.74
C VAL A 144 -5.22 0.89 13.03
N ASP A 145 -4.99 -0.42 13.10
CA ASP A 145 -4.18 -1.00 14.16
C ASP A 145 -2.70 -0.71 13.89
N TRP A 146 -2.11 0.19 14.67
CA TRP A 146 -0.68 0.55 14.61
C TRP A 146 0.19 -0.36 15.49
N SER A 147 -0.26 -1.56 15.83
CA SER A 147 0.56 -2.53 16.54
C SER A 147 1.73 -3.03 15.68
N VAL A 148 2.81 -3.44 16.35
CA VAL A 148 3.93 -4.14 15.67
C VAL A 148 3.44 -5.45 15.02
N ALA A 149 2.43 -6.10 15.62
CA ALA A 149 1.85 -7.33 15.06
C ALA A 149 1.11 -7.07 13.75
N ALA A 150 0.38 -5.96 13.64
CA ALA A 150 -0.24 -5.54 12.37
C ALA A 150 0.82 -5.23 11.32
N ALA A 151 1.86 -4.48 11.67
CA ALA A 151 2.97 -4.17 10.77
C ALA A 151 3.70 -5.44 10.27
N GLN A 152 3.92 -6.43 11.15
CA GLN A 152 4.49 -7.73 10.78
C GLN A 152 3.57 -8.47 9.81
N ARG A 153 2.26 -8.53 10.10
CA ARG A 153 1.27 -9.17 9.22
C ARG A 153 1.25 -8.55 7.83
N TRP A 154 1.30 -7.22 7.73
CA TRP A 154 1.36 -6.53 6.44
C TRP A 154 2.66 -6.83 5.70
N TYR A 155 3.79 -6.89 6.41
CA TYR A 155 5.08 -7.25 5.82
C TYR A 155 5.06 -8.68 5.26
N ASP A 156 4.63 -9.65 6.08
CA ASP A 156 4.58 -11.06 5.69
C ASP A 156 3.69 -11.26 4.46
N GLY A 157 2.47 -10.70 4.49
CA GLY A 157 1.55 -10.76 3.34
C GLY A 157 2.12 -10.09 2.09
N SER A 158 2.78 -8.94 2.23
CA SER A 158 3.41 -8.25 1.10
C SER A 158 4.57 -9.06 0.50
N ALA A 159 5.44 -9.60 1.36
CA ALA A 159 6.60 -10.36 0.96
C ALA A 159 6.19 -11.67 0.26
N GLU A 160 5.22 -12.38 0.83
CA GLU A 160 4.67 -13.61 0.26
C GLU A 160 4.03 -13.37 -1.11
N MET A 161 3.16 -12.37 -1.23
CA MET A 161 2.51 -12.00 -2.49
C MET A 161 3.53 -11.62 -3.57
N ILE A 162 4.53 -10.80 -3.22
CA ILE A 162 5.58 -10.40 -4.17
C ILE A 162 6.40 -11.61 -4.62
N MET A 163 6.80 -12.49 -3.70
CA MET A 163 7.56 -13.71 -4.04
C MET A 163 6.75 -14.62 -4.94
N ARG A 164 5.48 -14.89 -4.59
CA ARG A 164 4.60 -15.76 -5.37
C ARG A 164 4.39 -15.26 -6.80
N HIS A 165 4.15 -13.97 -6.98
CA HIS A 165 3.99 -13.39 -8.32
C HIS A 165 5.29 -13.49 -9.14
N ARG A 166 6.46 -13.37 -8.50
CA ARG A 166 7.75 -13.52 -9.17
C ARG A 166 8.00 -14.98 -9.59
N GLU A 167 7.67 -15.93 -8.74
CA GLU A 167 7.77 -17.36 -9.05
C GLU A 167 6.87 -17.73 -10.23
N GLN A 168 5.61 -17.30 -10.20
CA GLN A 168 4.66 -17.50 -11.30
C GLN A 168 5.15 -16.91 -12.63
N ALA A 169 5.85 -15.77 -12.59
CA ALA A 169 6.42 -15.13 -13.78
C ALA A 169 7.65 -15.87 -14.36
N VAL A 170 8.32 -16.74 -13.58
CA VAL A 170 9.45 -17.57 -14.05
C VAL A 170 8.96 -18.89 -14.65
N GLU A 171 7.80 -19.38 -14.20
CA GLU A 171 7.23 -20.65 -14.65
C GLU A 171 6.44 -20.56 -15.98
N CYS A 172 6.21 -19.35 -16.50
CA CYS A 172 5.50 -19.07 -17.75
C CYS A 172 6.46 -18.73 -18.90
#